data_AF-A0A1H0T448-F1
#
_entry.id   AF-A0A1H0T448-F1
#
_cell.length_a   1.000
_cell.length_b   1.000
_cell.length_c   1.000
_cell.angle_alpha   90.00
_cell.angle_beta   90.00
_cell.angle_gamma   90.00
#
_symmetry.space_group_name_H-M   'P 1'
#
loop_
_entity.id
_entity.type
_entity.pdbx_description
1 polymer ?
#
loop_
_entity_poly.entity_id
_entity_poly.type
_entity_poly.pdbx_seq_one_letter_code
_entity_poly.pdbx_strand_id
1 'polypeptide(L)'
;MKKHKKRRIYRKFFRFIFLLALVFFLAFFLAGGFTFFAPRTWQHVGDFLPRLEAVLPANQQTDAPQEISTIDRLSRMIFLKRAVDARIDKEHYVKLRDIPEDMQNAIIAVEDNRFYSHYGFDVQGIMRATLVNLQYGEVTEGASTITQQLVKNLFLSHEQSFGRKAEELLLSLDMEANYSKSEILELYLNTIYYGSNFYGIGPAAKGYFDKKPSDLKLPEAAMLAGTPNAPSLYSPYVDFMLAKKRQFIVIDAMVRNGYIDKSTAESAKIKPIYLAKPSE
;
A
#
# COMPACT_ATOMS: atom_id res chain seq x y z
N MET A 1 26.14 -57.47 -30.33
CA MET A 1 24.74 -57.10 -30.67
C MET A 1 23.78 -56.85 -29.49
N LYS A 2 23.85 -57.56 -28.34
CA LYS A 2 22.86 -57.41 -27.24
C LYS A 2 22.89 -56.05 -26.49
N LYS A 3 24.05 -55.39 -26.33
CA LYS A 3 24.18 -54.07 -25.67
C LYS A 3 23.47 -52.92 -26.43
N HIS A 4 23.52 -52.92 -27.76
CA HIS A 4 22.81 -51.92 -28.59
C HIS A 4 21.29 -52.06 -28.52
N LYS A 5 20.78 -53.29 -28.41
CA LYS A 5 19.33 -53.57 -28.30
C LYS A 5 18.77 -53.08 -26.95
N LYS A 6 19.49 -53.30 -25.84
CA LYS A 6 19.14 -52.75 -24.52
C LYS A 6 19.10 -51.22 -24.51
N ARG A 7 20.12 -50.53 -25.03
CA ARG A 7 20.15 -49.05 -25.13
C ARG A 7 18.98 -48.47 -25.94
N ARG A 8 18.54 -49.17 -27.00
CA ARG A 8 17.39 -48.77 -27.82
C ARG A 8 16.06 -48.94 -27.08
N ILE A 9 15.93 -49.96 -26.24
CA ILE A 9 14.75 -50.20 -25.39
C ILE A 9 14.65 -49.13 -24.30
N TYR A 10 15.74 -48.83 -23.59
CA TYR A 10 15.76 -47.73 -22.60
C TYR A 10 15.42 -46.38 -23.23
N ARG A 11 15.95 -46.06 -24.41
CA ARG A 11 15.58 -44.82 -25.12
C ARG A 11 14.10 -44.76 -25.48
N LYS A 12 13.49 -45.87 -25.88
CA LYS A 12 12.03 -45.92 -26.15
C LYS A 12 11.21 -45.77 -24.87
N PHE A 13 11.64 -46.40 -23.79
CA PHE A 13 11.00 -46.30 -22.47
C PHE A 13 11.07 -44.89 -21.89
N PHE A 14 12.25 -44.25 -21.92
CA PHE A 14 12.40 -42.86 -21.49
C PHE A 14 11.60 -41.89 -22.37
N ARG A 15 11.55 -42.10 -23.69
CA ARG A 15 10.69 -41.31 -24.58
C ARG A 15 9.21 -41.48 -24.24
N PHE A 16 8.78 -42.69 -23.91
CA PHE A 16 7.41 -42.97 -23.50
C PHE A 16 7.06 -42.27 -22.17
N ILE A 17 7.91 -42.38 -21.14
CA ILE A 17 7.72 -41.67 -19.87
C ILE A 17 7.70 -40.15 -20.07
N PHE A 18 8.62 -39.62 -20.89
CA PHE A 18 8.66 -38.19 -21.19
C PHE A 18 7.37 -37.73 -21.89
N LEU A 19 6.85 -38.50 -22.85
CA LEU A 19 5.62 -38.18 -23.55
C LEU A 19 4.40 -38.25 -22.61
N LEU A 20 4.40 -39.21 -21.68
CA LEU A 20 3.36 -39.34 -20.67
C LEU A 20 3.38 -38.17 -19.68
N ALA A 21 4.58 -37.73 -19.24
CA ALA A 21 4.74 -36.53 -18.42
C ALA A 21 4.30 -35.28 -19.19
N LEU A 22 4.65 -35.15 -20.47
CA LEU A 22 4.24 -34.03 -21.32
C LEU A 22 2.70 -33.95 -21.41
N VAL A 23 2.03 -35.08 -21.66
CA VAL A 23 0.57 -35.16 -21.73
C VAL A 23 -0.05 -34.85 -20.37
N PHE A 24 0.53 -35.35 -19.27
CA PHE A 24 0.08 -35.02 -17.92
C PHE A 24 0.17 -33.52 -17.64
N PHE A 25 1.31 -32.88 -17.89
CA PHE A 25 1.48 -31.45 -17.68
C PHE A 25 0.56 -30.64 -18.60
N LEU A 26 0.41 -31.03 -19.87
CA LEU A 26 -0.51 -30.36 -20.79
C LEU A 26 -1.96 -30.45 -20.30
N ALA A 27 -2.41 -31.64 -19.89
CA ALA A 27 -3.76 -31.83 -19.36
C ALA A 27 -3.96 -31.10 -18.02
N PHE A 28 -2.96 -31.12 -17.13
CA PHE A 28 -2.95 -30.39 -15.87
C PHE A 28 -3.11 -28.88 -16.12
N PHE A 29 -2.33 -28.31 -17.03
CA PHE A 29 -2.40 -26.89 -17.37
C PHE A 29 -3.71 -26.51 -18.08
N LEU A 30 -4.22 -27.35 -18.99
CA LEU A 30 -5.53 -27.15 -19.65
C LEU A 30 -6.71 -27.23 -18.67
N ALA A 31 -6.62 -28.09 -17.64
CA ALA A 31 -7.61 -28.20 -16.58
C ALA A 31 -7.51 -27.08 -15.53
N GLY A 32 -6.73 -26.03 -15.79
CA GLY A 32 -6.58 -24.90 -14.89
C GLY A 32 -5.45 -25.05 -13.86
N GLY A 33 -4.55 -26.02 -14.00
CA GLY A 33 -3.39 -26.22 -13.11
C GLY A 33 -2.44 -25.02 -13.04
N PHE A 34 -2.55 -24.02 -13.92
CA PHE A 34 -1.92 -22.71 -13.72
C PHE A 34 -2.37 -22.02 -12.43
N THR A 35 -3.63 -22.23 -12.00
CA THR A 35 -4.13 -21.70 -10.72
C THR A 35 -3.42 -22.34 -9.55
N PHE A 36 -3.05 -23.63 -9.63
CA PHE A 36 -2.27 -24.30 -8.58
C PHE A 36 -0.92 -23.63 -8.31
N PHE A 37 -0.32 -22.96 -9.30
CA PHE A 37 0.92 -22.18 -9.13
C PHE A 37 0.66 -20.68 -8.96
N ALA A 38 -0.60 -20.23 -8.92
CA ALA A 38 -0.92 -18.84 -8.68
C ALA A 38 -0.63 -18.50 -7.20
N PRO A 39 0.04 -17.37 -6.90
CA PRO A 39 0.31 -16.96 -5.52
C PRO A 39 -0.94 -16.93 -4.62
N ARG A 40 -2.12 -16.63 -5.20
CA ARG A 40 -3.41 -16.61 -4.51
C ARG A 40 -3.85 -17.98 -3.95
N THR A 41 -3.53 -19.10 -4.61
CA THR A 41 -3.99 -20.43 -4.15
C THR A 41 -3.22 -20.92 -2.93
N TRP A 42 -1.97 -20.49 -2.77
CA TRP A 42 -1.13 -20.87 -1.64
C TRP A 42 -1.34 -19.99 -0.40
N GLN A 43 -2.00 -18.84 -0.52
CA GLN A 43 -2.31 -17.98 0.64
C GLN A 43 -3.05 -18.77 1.74
N HIS A 44 -4.05 -19.57 1.35
CA HIS A 44 -4.84 -20.38 2.29
C HIS A 44 -4.07 -21.52 2.93
N VAL A 45 -2.98 -21.99 2.31
CA VAL A 45 -2.09 -22.98 2.93
C VAL A 45 -1.37 -22.36 4.13
N GLY A 46 -1.12 -21.05 4.08
CA GLY A 46 -0.56 -20.27 5.18
C GLY A 46 -1.47 -20.18 6.41
N ASP A 47 -2.79 -20.36 6.24
CA ASP A 47 -3.76 -20.35 7.33
C ASP A 47 -3.55 -21.54 8.30
N PHE A 48 -2.93 -22.62 7.82
CA PHE A 48 -2.58 -23.80 8.62
C PHE A 48 -1.23 -23.69 9.35
N LEU A 49 -0.45 -22.63 9.09
CA LEU A 49 0.82 -22.39 9.77
C LEU A 49 0.61 -21.67 11.11
N PRO A 50 1.44 -21.89 12.15
CA PRO A 50 1.35 -21.20 13.45
C PRO A 50 1.34 -19.70 13.26
N ARG A 51 0.54 -18.86 13.95
CA ARG A 51 0.50 -17.40 13.68
C ARG A 51 1.88 -16.74 13.77
N LEU A 52 2.19 -15.81 12.87
CA LEU A 52 3.40 -14.98 13.01
C LEU A 52 3.25 -14.11 14.26
N GLU A 53 4.36 -13.90 14.95
CA GLU A 53 4.45 -12.87 15.98
C GLU A 53 4.15 -11.51 15.36
N ALA A 54 3.48 -10.64 16.12
CA ALA A 54 3.20 -9.28 15.68
C ALA A 54 4.51 -8.49 15.61
N VAL A 55 4.77 -7.86 14.47
CA VAL A 55 5.97 -7.06 14.21
C VAL A 55 5.52 -5.68 13.77
N LEU A 56 6.15 -4.62 14.27
CA LEU A 56 5.78 -3.25 13.85
C LEU A 56 5.95 -3.06 12.32
N PRO A 57 5.10 -2.27 11.65
CA PRO A 57 5.32 -1.80 10.29
C PRO A 57 6.72 -1.21 10.09
N ALA A 58 7.27 -1.32 8.87
CA ALA A 58 8.59 -0.80 8.57
C ALA A 58 8.74 0.71 8.83
N ASN A 59 7.66 1.49 8.69
CA ASN A 59 7.66 2.92 9.00
C ASN A 59 7.70 3.26 10.51
N GLN A 60 7.54 2.27 11.39
CA GLN A 60 7.59 2.42 12.85
C GLN A 60 8.89 1.88 13.47
N GLN A 61 9.74 1.21 12.68
CA GLN A 61 10.99 0.63 13.17
C GLN A 61 12.09 1.69 13.23
N THR A 62 12.59 1.99 14.43
CA THR A 62 13.68 2.96 14.68
C THR A 62 15.08 2.36 14.65
N ASP A 63 15.18 1.03 14.76
CA ASP A 63 16.46 0.32 14.75
C ASP A 63 17.01 0.19 13.33
N ALA A 64 18.34 0.08 13.21
CA ALA A 64 19.03 -0.15 11.94
C ALA A 64 18.31 -1.27 11.16
N PRO A 65 18.16 -1.15 9.81
CA PRO A 65 17.39 -2.09 9.03
C PRO A 65 17.90 -3.50 9.30
N GLN A 66 17.14 -4.31 10.04
CA GLN A 66 17.48 -5.70 10.22
C GLN A 66 17.57 -6.29 8.82
N GLU A 67 18.69 -6.92 8.49
CA GLU A 67 18.83 -7.62 7.22
C GLU A 67 17.74 -8.69 7.15
N ILE A 68 16.65 -8.36 6.48
CA ILE A 68 15.55 -9.29 6.27
C ILE A 68 16.14 -10.44 5.46
N SER A 69 16.18 -11.62 6.09
CA SER A 69 16.67 -12.85 5.46
C SER A 69 15.99 -13.06 4.11
N THR A 70 16.72 -13.56 3.12
CA THR A 70 16.17 -13.91 1.80
C THR A 70 14.97 -14.85 1.92
N ILE A 71 14.97 -15.70 2.94
CA ILE A 71 13.85 -16.61 3.24
C ILE A 71 12.62 -15.82 3.70
N ASP A 72 12.78 -14.80 4.54
CA ASP A 72 11.69 -13.95 4.98
C ASP A 72 11.09 -13.16 3.81
N ARG A 73 11.94 -12.63 2.91
CA ARG A 73 11.46 -11.97 1.68
C ARG A 73 10.63 -12.91 0.81
N LEU A 74 11.11 -14.14 0.62
CA LEU A 74 10.39 -15.16 -0.15
C LEU A 74 9.07 -15.56 0.53
N SER A 75 9.09 -15.72 1.86
CA SER A 75 7.91 -16.10 2.63
C SER A 75 6.79 -15.06 2.53
N ARG A 76 7.13 -13.77 2.45
CA ARG A 76 6.17 -12.67 2.25
C ARG A 76 5.52 -12.74 0.88
N MET A 77 6.27 -13.05 -0.17
CA MET A 77 5.70 -13.24 -1.51
C MET A 77 4.75 -14.44 -1.57
N ILE A 78 5.00 -15.48 -0.77
CA ILE A 78 4.18 -16.68 -0.75
C ILE A 78 2.96 -16.50 0.17
N PHE A 79 3.10 -15.76 1.27
CA PHE A 79 2.07 -15.59 2.31
C PHE A 79 1.84 -14.10 2.63
N LEU A 80 1.55 -13.30 1.60
CA LEU A 80 1.36 -11.86 1.72
C LEU A 80 0.32 -11.49 2.76
N LYS A 81 -0.84 -12.16 2.78
CA LYS A 81 -1.92 -11.81 3.71
C LYS A 81 -1.51 -11.95 5.17
N ARG A 82 -0.83 -13.04 5.45
CA ARG A 82 -0.28 -13.35 6.77
C ARG A 82 0.83 -12.37 7.17
N ALA A 83 1.67 -11.95 6.21
CA ALA A 83 2.68 -10.93 6.44
C ALA A 83 2.07 -9.56 6.75
N VAL A 84 1.00 -9.18 6.05
CA VAL A 84 0.21 -7.96 6.32
C VAL A 84 -0.42 -8.03 7.72
N ASP A 85 -1.10 -9.13 8.05
CA ASP A 85 -1.76 -9.32 9.35
C ASP A 85 -0.83 -9.26 10.56
N ALA A 86 0.45 -9.58 10.37
CA ALA A 86 1.49 -9.49 11.39
C ALA A 86 1.97 -8.05 11.61
N ARG A 87 1.74 -7.14 10.65
CA ARG A 87 2.17 -5.73 10.70
C ARG A 87 1.10 -4.76 11.15
N ILE A 88 -0.17 -5.15 11.07
CA ILE A 88 -1.28 -4.25 11.41
C ILE A 88 -1.42 -4.10 12.93
N ASP A 89 -1.57 -2.86 13.39
CA ASP A 89 -2.08 -2.57 14.73
C ASP A 89 -3.58 -2.91 14.79
N LYS A 90 -3.92 -3.98 15.51
CA LYS A 90 -5.30 -4.47 15.64
C LYS A 90 -6.10 -3.71 16.70
N GLU A 91 -5.44 -3.05 17.64
CA GLU A 91 -6.10 -2.36 18.74
C GLU A 91 -6.74 -1.06 18.25
N HIS A 92 -6.01 -0.30 17.44
CA HIS A 92 -6.48 0.98 16.89
C HIS A 92 -6.97 0.90 15.44
N TYR A 93 -7.22 -0.31 14.94
CA TYR A 93 -7.65 -0.52 13.56
C TYR A 93 -9.07 -0.01 13.30
N VAL A 94 -9.23 0.75 12.22
CA VAL A 94 -10.50 1.38 11.84
C VAL A 94 -10.95 0.81 10.50
N LYS A 95 -12.19 0.30 10.44
CA LYS A 95 -12.77 -0.16 9.18
C LYS A 95 -13.05 1.02 8.26
N LEU A 96 -12.89 0.83 6.96
CA LEU A 96 -13.05 1.89 5.95
C LEU A 96 -14.44 2.52 6.00
N ARG A 97 -15.47 1.70 6.27
CA ARG A 97 -16.86 2.17 6.46
C ARG A 97 -17.04 3.14 7.64
N ASP A 98 -16.14 3.07 8.61
CA ASP A 98 -16.13 3.92 9.81
C ASP A 98 -15.20 5.13 9.64
N ILE A 99 -14.63 5.31 8.43
CA ILE A 99 -13.85 6.47 8.00
C ILE A 99 -14.70 7.31 7.04
N PRO A 100 -14.90 8.61 7.29
CA PRO A 100 -15.71 9.48 6.44
C PRO A 100 -15.25 9.47 4.98
N GLU A 101 -16.20 9.51 4.06
CA GLU A 101 -15.91 9.56 2.63
C GLU A 101 -15.04 10.77 2.27
N ASP A 102 -15.25 11.91 2.93
CA ASP A 102 -14.40 13.10 2.81
C ASP A 102 -12.91 12.78 3.07
N MET A 103 -12.59 11.95 4.07
CA MET A 103 -11.21 11.57 4.38
C MET A 103 -10.64 10.63 3.34
N GLN A 104 -11.43 9.65 2.88
CA GLN A 104 -11.04 8.73 1.82
C GLN A 104 -10.74 9.50 0.52
N ASN A 105 -11.67 10.37 0.11
CA ASN A 105 -11.57 11.21 -1.09
C ASN A 105 -10.44 12.23 -0.98
N ALA A 106 -10.21 12.82 0.19
CA ALA A 106 -9.09 13.75 0.41
C ALA A 106 -7.73 13.08 0.19
N ILE A 107 -7.53 11.89 0.75
CA ILE A 107 -6.30 11.10 0.56
C ILE A 107 -6.13 10.72 -0.91
N ILE A 108 -7.17 10.16 -1.54
CA ILE A 108 -7.11 9.78 -2.95
C ILE A 108 -6.80 11.01 -3.82
N ALA A 109 -7.44 12.15 -3.56
CA ALA A 109 -7.26 13.35 -4.37
C ALA A 109 -5.82 13.89 -4.37
N VAL A 110 -5.13 13.82 -3.23
CA VAL A 110 -3.78 14.40 -3.07
C VAL A 110 -2.65 13.39 -3.29
N GLU A 111 -2.85 12.12 -2.94
CA GLU A 111 -1.81 11.09 -3.05
C GLU A 111 -1.88 10.30 -4.37
N ASP A 112 -3.08 10.01 -4.88
CA ASP A 112 -3.26 9.10 -6.01
C ASP A 112 -4.64 9.25 -6.65
N ASN A 113 -4.86 10.32 -7.43
CA ASN A 113 -6.20 10.66 -7.93
C ASN A 113 -6.80 9.63 -8.90
N ARG A 114 -5.97 8.72 -9.43
CA ARG A 114 -6.36 7.62 -10.31
C ARG A 114 -6.31 6.26 -9.60
N PHE A 115 -6.33 6.26 -8.27
CA PHE A 115 -6.22 5.05 -7.45
C PHE A 115 -7.09 3.89 -7.93
N TYR A 116 -8.36 4.12 -8.25
CA TYR A 116 -9.28 3.08 -8.71
C TYR A 116 -9.07 2.64 -10.17
N SER A 117 -8.28 3.36 -10.95
CA SER A 117 -8.11 3.12 -12.40
C SER A 117 -6.84 2.34 -12.75
N HIS A 118 -5.84 2.30 -11.88
CA HIS A 118 -4.57 1.60 -12.11
C HIS A 118 -4.45 0.35 -11.25
N TYR A 119 -3.39 -0.44 -11.48
CA TYR A 119 -3.12 -1.68 -10.76
C TYR A 119 -1.68 -1.68 -10.28
N GLY A 120 -1.47 -1.24 -9.02
CA GLY A 120 -0.17 -1.20 -8.36
C GLY A 120 0.66 0.04 -8.67
N PHE A 121 0.75 0.45 -9.94
CA PHE A 121 1.49 1.64 -10.36
C PHE A 121 0.74 2.42 -11.44
N ASP A 122 0.94 3.74 -11.48
CA ASP A 122 0.28 4.60 -12.46
C ASP A 122 1.25 5.11 -13.54
N VAL A 123 1.20 4.51 -14.73
CA VAL A 123 1.98 4.96 -15.89
C VAL A 123 1.65 6.40 -16.29
N GLN A 124 0.37 6.80 -16.33
CA GLN A 124 0.03 8.17 -16.75
C GLN A 124 0.38 9.16 -15.65
N GLY A 125 0.21 8.78 -14.38
CA GLY A 125 0.65 9.56 -13.22
C GLY A 125 2.15 9.81 -13.24
N ILE A 126 2.96 8.79 -13.54
CA ILE A 126 4.41 8.90 -13.71
C ILE A 126 4.76 9.85 -14.86
N MET A 127 4.13 9.70 -16.03
CA MET A 127 4.37 10.59 -17.17
C MET A 127 4.00 12.04 -16.85
N ARG A 128 2.84 12.26 -16.23
CA ARG A 128 2.35 13.58 -15.82
C ARG A 128 3.29 14.23 -14.81
N ALA A 129 3.66 13.52 -13.75
CA ALA A 129 4.59 14.03 -12.73
C ALA A 129 5.96 14.36 -13.35
N THR A 130 6.43 13.54 -14.30
CA THR A 130 7.69 13.79 -15.02
C THR A 130 7.61 15.07 -15.85
N LEU A 131 6.54 15.29 -16.61
CA LEU A 131 6.34 16.50 -17.40
C LEU A 131 6.25 17.76 -16.51
N VAL A 132 5.51 17.68 -15.40
CA VAL A 132 5.40 18.78 -14.43
C VAL A 132 6.78 19.09 -13.81
N ASN A 133 7.49 18.08 -13.31
CA ASN A 133 8.80 18.28 -12.69
C ASN A 133 9.84 18.84 -13.69
N LEU A 134 9.78 18.46 -14.97
CA LEU A 134 10.62 19.05 -16.02
C LEU A 134 10.28 20.52 -16.29
N GLN A 135 9.00 20.88 -16.27
CA GLN A 135 8.56 22.26 -16.49
C GLN A 135 8.99 23.20 -15.35
N TYR A 136 8.91 22.74 -14.10
CA TYR A 136 9.27 23.54 -12.92
C TYR A 136 10.76 23.44 -12.53
N GLY A 137 11.50 22.49 -13.10
CA GLY A 137 12.92 22.28 -12.80
C GLY A 137 13.19 21.70 -11.41
N GLU A 138 12.14 21.29 -10.68
CA GLU A 138 12.22 20.71 -9.35
C GLU A 138 11.17 19.60 -9.17
N VAL A 139 11.39 18.70 -8.21
CA VAL A 139 10.44 17.61 -7.89
C VAL A 139 9.29 18.18 -7.06
N THR A 140 8.24 18.63 -7.74
CA THR A 140 7.02 19.19 -7.12
C THR A 140 5.93 18.15 -6.93
N GLU A 141 5.90 17.13 -7.80
CA GLU A 141 4.85 16.12 -7.82
C GLU A 141 5.42 14.69 -7.66
N GLY A 142 4.81 13.94 -6.76
CA GLY A 142 5.12 12.53 -6.52
C GLY A 142 4.48 11.63 -7.57
N ALA A 143 5.21 10.57 -7.96
CA ALA A 143 4.76 9.59 -8.94
C ALA A 143 4.35 8.23 -8.31
N SER A 144 4.37 8.12 -6.97
CA SER A 144 4.10 6.85 -6.29
C SER A 144 2.62 6.71 -5.92
N THR A 145 2.05 5.52 -6.14
CA THR A 145 0.64 5.22 -5.85
C THR A 145 0.41 4.92 -4.37
N ILE A 146 -0.86 4.93 -3.94
CA ILE A 146 -1.24 4.52 -2.58
C ILE A 146 -0.75 3.09 -2.28
N THR A 147 -0.87 2.17 -3.24
CA THR A 147 -0.43 0.77 -3.10
C THR A 147 1.09 0.68 -2.88
N GLN A 148 1.86 1.43 -3.67
CA GLN A 148 3.32 1.52 -3.52
C GLN A 148 3.73 2.08 -2.17
N GLN A 149 3.05 3.14 -1.73
CA GLN A 149 3.30 3.73 -0.44
C GLN A 149 2.92 2.78 0.71
N LEU A 150 1.81 2.04 0.60
CA LEU A 150 1.40 1.02 1.57
C LEU A 150 2.48 -0.06 1.74
N VAL A 151 2.93 -0.64 0.63
CA VAL A 151 3.98 -1.67 0.63
C VAL A 151 5.26 -1.15 1.27
N LYS A 152 5.65 0.08 0.90
CA LYS A 152 6.83 0.75 1.49
C LYS A 152 6.68 0.88 3.01
N ASN A 153 5.54 1.37 3.49
CA ASN A 153 5.29 1.59 4.91
C ASN A 153 5.23 0.27 5.71
N LEU A 154 4.69 -0.80 5.13
CA LEU A 154 4.58 -2.09 5.81
C LEU A 154 5.91 -2.86 5.85
N PHE A 155 6.65 -2.90 4.74
CA PHE A 155 7.67 -3.94 4.54
C PHE A 155 9.07 -3.46 4.22
N LEU A 156 9.23 -2.27 3.66
CA LEU A 156 10.50 -1.83 3.07
C LEU A 156 11.20 -0.80 3.95
N SER A 157 12.53 -0.87 3.99
CA SER A 157 13.35 0.15 4.64
C SER A 157 13.23 1.50 3.91
N HIS A 158 13.62 2.57 4.61
CA HIS A 158 13.63 3.92 4.03
C HIS A 158 14.80 4.16 3.04
N GLU A 159 15.71 3.20 2.88
CA GLU A 159 16.91 3.33 2.04
C GLU A 159 16.55 3.49 0.55
N GLN A 160 16.98 4.55 -0.10
CA GLN A 160 16.64 4.78 -1.51
C GLN A 160 17.60 4.04 -2.45
N SER A 161 17.30 2.78 -2.78
CA SER A 161 18.02 2.00 -3.78
C SER A 161 17.12 1.54 -4.93
N PHE A 162 17.71 1.31 -6.11
CA PHE A 162 16.98 0.77 -7.28
C PHE A 162 16.40 -0.63 -6.99
N GLY A 163 17.14 -1.47 -6.25
CA GLY A 163 16.67 -2.78 -5.82
C GLY A 163 15.42 -2.69 -4.95
N ARG A 164 15.41 -1.79 -3.96
CA ARG A 164 14.22 -1.55 -3.14
C ARG A 164 13.03 -1.08 -3.99
N LYS A 165 13.24 -0.20 -4.96
CA LYS A 165 12.14 0.30 -5.81
C LYS A 165 11.57 -0.79 -6.73
N ALA A 166 12.40 -1.73 -7.19
CA ALA A 166 11.92 -2.90 -7.92
C ALA A 166 11.10 -3.85 -7.01
N GLU A 167 11.55 -4.07 -5.78
CA GLU A 167 10.80 -4.85 -4.78
C GLU A 167 9.46 -4.18 -4.44
N GLU A 168 9.42 -2.86 -4.27
CA GLU A 168 8.20 -2.08 -4.08
C GLU A 168 7.20 -2.29 -5.23
N LEU A 169 7.66 -2.28 -6.47
CA LEU A 169 6.81 -2.53 -7.64
C LEU A 169 6.22 -3.95 -7.63
N LEU A 170 7.06 -4.97 -7.40
CA LEU A 170 6.62 -6.37 -7.39
C LEU A 170 5.61 -6.64 -6.27
N LEU A 171 5.89 -6.17 -5.06
CA LEU A 171 5.00 -6.30 -3.92
C LEU A 171 3.71 -5.48 -4.09
N SER A 172 3.75 -4.35 -4.80
CA SER A 172 2.52 -3.58 -5.10
C SER A 172 1.60 -4.34 -6.04
N LEU A 173 2.15 -5.02 -7.03
CA LEU A 173 1.37 -5.88 -7.93
C LEU A 173 0.78 -7.09 -7.21
N ASP A 174 1.54 -7.68 -6.27
CA ASP A 174 1.05 -8.78 -5.44
C ASP A 174 -0.02 -8.31 -4.43
N MET A 175 0.12 -7.10 -3.88
CA MET A 175 -0.90 -6.47 -3.03
C MET A 175 -2.22 -6.31 -3.79
N GLU A 176 -2.19 -5.74 -5.00
CA GLU A 176 -3.38 -5.56 -5.85
C GLU A 176 -3.94 -6.90 -6.35
N ALA A 177 -3.12 -7.94 -6.37
CA ALA A 177 -3.60 -9.27 -6.63
C ALA A 177 -4.38 -9.81 -5.43
N ASN A 178 -3.97 -9.57 -4.20
CA ASN A 178 -4.57 -10.25 -3.05
C ASN A 178 -5.65 -9.44 -2.32
N TYR A 179 -5.73 -8.14 -2.60
CA TYR A 179 -6.63 -7.19 -1.95
C TYR A 179 -7.38 -6.34 -2.96
N SER A 180 -8.63 -6.03 -2.65
CA SER A 180 -9.41 -5.01 -3.37
C SER A 180 -8.90 -3.61 -3.08
N LYS A 181 -9.23 -2.65 -3.96
CA LYS A 181 -8.90 -1.22 -3.76
C LYS A 181 -9.38 -0.68 -2.42
N SER A 182 -10.57 -1.08 -1.98
CA SER A 182 -11.10 -0.67 -0.66
C SER A 182 -10.27 -1.25 0.48
N GLU A 183 -9.86 -2.51 0.42
CA GLU A 183 -8.98 -3.10 1.44
C GLU A 183 -7.60 -2.43 1.45
N ILE A 184 -7.04 -2.12 0.28
CA ILE A 184 -5.76 -1.40 0.17
C ILE A 184 -5.86 -0.02 0.81
N LEU A 185 -6.94 0.72 0.55
CA LEU A 185 -7.17 2.03 1.15
C LEU A 185 -7.38 1.92 2.67
N GLU A 186 -8.13 0.92 3.13
CA GLU A 186 -8.31 0.62 4.57
C GLU A 186 -6.95 0.38 5.24
N LEU A 187 -6.12 -0.49 4.66
CA LEU A 187 -4.78 -0.78 5.16
C LEU A 187 -3.89 0.47 5.17
N TYR A 188 -3.93 1.25 4.10
CA TYR A 188 -3.14 2.47 3.97
C TYR A 188 -3.48 3.49 5.06
N LEU A 189 -4.76 3.81 5.22
CA LEU A 189 -5.25 4.76 6.23
C LEU A 189 -4.92 4.33 7.66
N ASN A 190 -4.81 3.02 7.92
CA ASN A 190 -4.43 2.50 9.24
C ASN A 190 -2.92 2.36 9.45
N THR A 191 -2.09 2.53 8.40
CA THR A 191 -0.64 2.29 8.49
C THR A 191 0.18 3.58 8.38
N ILE A 192 -0.30 4.57 7.62
CA ILE A 192 0.52 5.75 7.32
C ILE A 192 0.83 6.59 8.55
N TYR A 193 1.97 7.26 8.50
CA TYR A 193 2.40 8.15 9.56
C TYR A 193 1.81 9.55 9.37
N TYR A 194 1.02 10.00 10.34
CA TYR A 194 0.38 11.33 10.36
C TYR A 194 1.18 12.36 11.18
N GLY A 195 2.41 12.05 11.58
CA GLY A 195 3.21 12.96 12.42
C GLY A 195 2.90 12.78 13.91
N SER A 196 3.75 13.37 14.77
CA SER A 196 3.56 13.36 16.23
C SER A 196 3.32 11.97 16.83
N ASN A 197 4.03 10.95 16.32
CA ASN A 197 3.88 9.53 16.69
C ASN A 197 2.49 8.91 16.41
N PHE A 198 1.63 9.57 15.64
CA PHE A 198 0.35 9.01 15.22
C PHE A 198 0.52 8.19 13.95
N TYR A 199 0.42 6.87 14.09
CA TYR A 199 0.38 5.92 12.98
C TYR A 199 -1.05 5.43 12.80
N GLY A 200 -1.60 5.62 11.61
CA GLY A 200 -2.99 5.30 11.31
C GLY A 200 -3.99 6.38 11.71
N ILE A 201 -5.16 6.33 11.06
CA ILE A 201 -6.21 7.34 11.18
C ILE A 201 -6.87 7.36 12.56
N GLY A 202 -6.95 6.21 13.24
CA GLY A 202 -7.47 6.10 14.60
C GLY A 202 -6.69 6.98 15.59
N PRO A 203 -5.39 6.69 15.79
CA PRO A 203 -4.53 7.50 16.64
C PRO A 203 -4.45 8.96 16.19
N ALA A 204 -4.44 9.26 14.88
CA ALA A 204 -4.38 10.63 14.39
C ALA A 204 -5.65 11.44 14.70
N ALA A 205 -6.84 10.87 14.49
CA ALA A 205 -8.11 11.54 14.79
C ALA A 205 -8.27 11.81 16.30
N LYS A 206 -7.90 10.82 17.12
CA LYS A 206 -7.92 10.95 18.57
C LYS A 206 -6.88 11.94 19.06
N GLY A 207 -5.66 11.84 18.55
CA GLY A 207 -4.53 12.68 18.92
C GLY A 207 -4.76 14.13 18.58
N TYR A 208 -5.00 14.47 17.31
CA TYR A 208 -5.09 15.86 16.88
C TYR A 208 -6.41 16.56 17.24
N PHE A 209 -7.52 15.83 17.33
CA PHE A 209 -8.86 16.44 17.45
C PHE A 209 -9.72 15.90 18.59
N ASP A 210 -9.23 14.92 19.36
CA ASP A 210 -10.01 14.21 20.39
C ASP A 210 -11.30 13.58 19.84
N LYS A 211 -11.24 13.07 18.59
CA LYS A 211 -12.40 12.53 17.86
C LYS A 211 -12.24 11.08 17.49
N LYS A 212 -13.36 10.40 17.29
CA LYS A 212 -13.39 9.15 16.52
C LYS A 212 -13.17 9.49 15.03
N PRO A 213 -12.55 8.59 14.25
CA PRO A 213 -12.41 8.78 12.80
C PRO A 213 -13.73 9.12 12.10
N SER A 214 -14.83 8.45 12.47
CA SER A 214 -16.18 8.68 11.94
C SER A 214 -16.71 10.11 12.14
N ASP A 215 -16.15 10.85 13.10
CA ASP A 215 -16.63 12.17 13.48
C ASP A 215 -15.84 13.30 12.80
N LEU A 216 -14.77 12.95 12.06
CA LEU A 216 -13.96 13.91 11.30
C LEU A 216 -14.82 14.64 10.28
N LYS A 217 -14.66 15.96 10.21
CA LYS A 217 -15.29 16.80 9.19
C LYS A 217 -14.32 17.09 8.06
N LEU A 218 -14.84 17.44 6.88
CA LEU A 218 -14.04 17.79 5.69
C LEU A 218 -12.80 18.66 5.99
N PRO A 219 -12.84 19.73 6.81
CA PRO A 219 -11.64 20.50 7.12
C PRO A 219 -10.56 19.67 7.83
N GLU A 220 -10.95 18.86 8.81
CA GLU A 220 -10.04 18.02 9.61
C GLU A 220 -9.50 16.87 8.76
N ALA A 221 -10.37 16.23 7.99
CA ALA A 221 -10.03 15.21 7.02
C ALA A 221 -8.98 15.72 6.00
N ALA A 222 -9.22 16.89 5.39
CA ALA A 222 -8.28 17.48 4.46
C ALA A 222 -6.95 17.88 5.12
N MET A 223 -6.96 18.25 6.41
CA MET A 223 -5.74 18.56 7.15
C MET A 223 -4.91 17.29 7.37
N LEU A 224 -5.53 16.21 7.86
CA LEU A 224 -4.87 14.92 8.04
C LEU A 224 -4.38 14.33 6.72
N ALA A 225 -5.15 14.46 5.65
CA ALA A 225 -4.76 13.97 4.33
C ALA A 225 -3.53 14.72 3.76
N GLY A 226 -3.27 15.94 4.22
CA GLY A 226 -2.10 16.71 3.84
C GLY A 226 -0.82 16.29 4.53
N THR A 227 -0.92 15.62 5.68
CA THR A 227 0.22 15.35 6.56
C THR A 227 1.19 14.27 6.06
N PRO A 228 0.74 13.12 5.51
CA PRO A 228 1.62 12.03 5.06
C PRO A 228 2.74 12.43 4.08
N ASN A 229 2.54 13.50 3.31
CA ASN A 229 3.52 14.00 2.36
C ASN A 229 4.86 14.42 3.02
N ALA A 230 4.78 15.06 4.19
CA ALA A 230 5.95 15.44 4.98
C ALA A 230 5.53 15.58 6.46
N PRO A 231 5.38 14.46 7.21
CA PRO A 231 4.73 14.47 8.52
C PRO A 231 5.44 15.36 9.56
N SER A 232 6.77 15.43 9.49
CA SER A 232 7.57 16.30 10.37
C SER A 232 7.38 17.79 10.11
N LEU A 233 6.88 18.16 8.92
CA LEU A 233 6.66 19.54 8.50
C LEU A 233 5.18 19.94 8.58
N TYR A 234 4.28 19.04 8.20
CA TYR A 234 2.84 19.28 8.08
C TYR A 234 2.02 18.76 9.27
N SER A 235 2.67 18.33 10.35
CA SER A 235 1.97 18.06 11.61
C SER A 235 1.35 19.37 12.14
N PRO A 236 0.02 19.39 12.42
CA PRO A 236 -0.64 20.55 13.01
C PRO A 236 -0.07 20.98 14.37
N TYR A 237 0.61 20.07 15.09
CA TYR A 237 1.29 20.37 16.36
C TYR A 237 2.68 20.98 16.18
N VAL A 238 3.30 20.83 15.01
CA VAL A 238 4.60 21.43 14.70
C VAL A 238 4.42 22.83 14.15
N ASP A 239 3.65 22.96 13.07
CA ASP A 239 3.31 24.26 12.47
C ASP A 239 1.88 24.22 11.92
N PHE A 240 0.96 24.79 12.70
CA PHE A 240 -0.44 24.85 12.33
C PHE A 240 -0.68 25.65 11.04
N MET A 241 0.05 26.74 10.81
CA MET A 241 -0.16 27.59 9.64
C MET A 241 0.32 26.89 8.37
N LEU A 242 1.40 26.13 8.46
CA LEU A 242 1.90 25.33 7.35
C LEU A 242 0.98 24.12 7.08
N ALA A 243 0.49 23.44 8.12
CA ALA A 243 -0.54 22.41 7.99
C ALA A 243 -1.82 22.97 7.33
N LYS A 244 -2.24 24.19 7.71
CA LYS A 244 -3.40 24.88 7.12
C LYS A 244 -3.18 25.23 5.64
N LYS A 245 -1.98 25.67 5.25
CA LYS A 245 -1.63 25.86 3.83
C LYS A 245 -1.69 24.54 3.05
N ARG A 246 -1.17 23.45 3.63
CA ARG A 246 -1.24 22.13 3.00
C ARG A 246 -2.67 21.62 2.87
N GLN A 247 -3.51 21.86 3.88
CA GLN A 247 -4.95 21.58 3.83
C GLN A 247 -5.62 22.25 2.62
N PHE A 248 -5.26 23.48 2.29
CA PHE A 248 -5.85 24.18 1.13
C PHE A 248 -5.50 23.46 -0.18
N ILE A 249 -4.26 22.98 -0.32
CA ILE A 249 -3.82 22.20 -1.48
C ILE A 249 -4.64 20.91 -1.63
N VAL A 250 -4.93 20.23 -0.51
CA VAL A 250 -5.79 19.03 -0.48
C VAL A 250 -7.21 19.36 -0.92
N ILE A 251 -7.82 20.40 -0.33
CA ILE A 251 -9.18 20.84 -0.70
C ILE A 251 -9.25 21.20 -2.19
N ASP A 252 -8.26 21.92 -2.70
CA ASP A 252 -8.19 22.26 -4.13
C ASP A 252 -8.03 21.01 -5.01
N ALA A 253 -7.29 19.99 -4.54
CA ALA A 253 -7.21 18.70 -5.23
C ALA A 253 -8.57 17.99 -5.24
N MET A 254 -9.33 18.04 -4.15
CA MET A 254 -10.67 17.46 -4.09
C MET A 254 -11.63 18.13 -5.08
N VAL A 255 -11.55 19.46 -5.23
CA VAL A 255 -12.31 20.20 -6.25
C VAL A 255 -11.88 19.79 -7.66
N ARG A 256 -10.57 19.75 -7.95
CA ARG A 256 -10.05 19.38 -9.27
C ARG A 256 -10.48 17.98 -9.71
N ASN A 257 -10.58 17.05 -8.76
CA ASN A 257 -10.98 15.67 -9.01
C ASN A 257 -12.50 15.46 -8.89
N GLY A 258 -13.29 16.51 -8.61
CA GLY A 258 -14.75 16.45 -8.60
C GLY A 258 -15.38 15.84 -7.35
N TYR A 259 -14.63 15.66 -6.26
CA TYR A 259 -15.16 15.11 -5.00
C TYR A 259 -16.03 16.11 -4.23
N ILE A 260 -15.75 17.41 -4.37
CA ILE A 260 -16.52 18.51 -3.76
C ILE A 260 -16.65 19.68 -4.75
N ASP A 261 -17.69 20.47 -4.60
CA ASP A 261 -17.85 21.71 -5.35
C ASP A 261 -17.04 22.88 -4.74
N LYS A 262 -16.92 23.98 -5.50
CA LYS A 262 -16.18 25.18 -5.08
C LYS A 262 -16.76 25.86 -3.83
N SER A 263 -18.08 25.88 -3.67
CA SER A 263 -18.72 26.49 -2.50
C SER A 263 -18.41 25.72 -1.23
N THR A 264 -18.48 24.39 -1.31
CA THR A 264 -18.10 23.47 -0.23
C THR A 264 -16.63 23.63 0.14
N ALA A 265 -15.74 23.74 -0.86
CA ALA A 265 -14.32 23.98 -0.65
C ALA A 265 -14.03 25.31 0.06
N GLU A 266 -14.60 26.42 -0.39
CA GLU A 266 -14.40 27.73 0.24
C GLU A 266 -14.92 27.74 1.69
N SER A 267 -16.08 27.11 1.94
CA SER A 267 -16.60 26.93 3.30
C SER A 267 -15.65 26.10 4.18
N ALA A 268 -15.09 25.00 3.65
CA ALA A 268 -14.18 24.13 4.39
C ALA A 268 -12.85 24.81 4.74
N LYS A 269 -12.33 25.66 3.84
CA LYS A 269 -11.08 26.42 4.04
C LYS A 269 -11.19 27.40 5.21
N ILE A 270 -12.32 28.11 5.34
CA ILE A 270 -12.52 29.14 6.37
C ILE A 270 -13.01 28.61 7.71
N LYS A 271 -13.53 27.37 7.77
CA LYS A 271 -13.98 26.79 9.04
C LYS A 271 -12.81 26.67 10.03
N PRO A 272 -13.00 27.10 11.29
CA PRO A 272 -11.98 26.95 12.31
C PRO A 272 -11.74 25.47 12.59
N ILE A 273 -10.48 25.12 12.85
CA ILE A 273 -10.05 23.80 13.29
C ILE A 273 -9.50 23.96 14.69
N TYR A 274 -10.02 23.17 15.62
CA TYR A 274 -9.62 23.17 17.01
C TYR A 274 -8.79 21.92 17.26
N LEU A 275 -7.52 22.11 17.63
CA LEU A 275 -6.67 21.00 18.01
C LEU A 275 -6.92 20.61 19.46
N ALA A 276 -6.89 19.30 19.73
CA ALA A 276 -6.79 18.78 21.08
C ALA A 276 -5.45 19.19 21.70
N LYS A 277 -5.39 19.24 23.03
CA LYS A 277 -4.11 19.46 23.72
C LYS A 277 -3.20 18.26 23.45
N PRO A 278 -1.92 18.47 23.09
CA PRO A 278 -0.97 17.37 23.00
C PRO A 278 -0.95 16.60 24.33
N SER A 279 -1.00 15.27 24.27
CA SER A 279 -0.72 14.44 25.43
C SER A 279 0.74 14.64 25.85
N GLU A 280 0.97 14.95 27.13
CA GLU A 280 2.30 15.04 27.74
C GLU A 280 3.08 13.72 27.64
#